data_AF-A0A671WH56-F1
#
_entry.id   AF-A0A671WH56-F1
#
_cell.length_a   1.000
_cell.length_b   1.000
_cell.length_c   1.000
_cell.angle_alpha   90.00
_cell.angle_beta   90.00
_cell.angle_gamma   90.00
#
_symmetry.space_group_name_H-M   'P 1'
#
loop_
_entity.id
_entity.type
_entity.pdbx_description
1 polymer ?
#
loop_
_entity_poly.entity_id
_entity_poly.type
_entity_poly.pdbx_seq_one_letter_code
_entity_poly.pdbx_strand_id
1 'polypeptide(L)'
;IFSMCDQCGSGKEMMDSGNRTCLQTVVKTVVMKGKAPVDTECKAKLGKAHVYSEGNDIYDAMLNQTNLQFNNNKYYLLQLLEDDNSKAYSVWLRWGRVGKVGQNSLTACGGDLLKAKDIFKKKFLDKTKNEWDDRANFEKVPGKYDMVFMDYSTNKKEENETTVDSASKKRACKLDVKIQSLLELICDLKAMEECVLEMKFDTRKAPLGKLTSEQIHAGYSALKKIEDCLKKKGSSRDLLEACNQFYTRIPHDFGLKTPPIIRTEDELKEKIALLEALSDIQIAVKMVQASENSDEHPLDRQYSSLKCQLQPVDSSSHEYKVIEKYLESTHAPTHSDYNMTVLDMFSVDREGESSSFLSQLHNRTLLWHGSRLSNWVGILSQGLRVAPPEAPVTGYMFGKGIYFADMSSKSANYCFANQNNDTGLLLLCEVALGDSNELLDADYEANNLPAGKHSTKGLGQTGPDPKNSVTLDGVTVPMGPGVKTGVGKHNSYSLLYNEFIVYNPAQTRMRYLLRVKFNYSSLW
;
A
#
# COMPACT_ATOMS: atom_id res chain seq x y z
N ILE A 1 -8.03 4.09 -9.81
CA ILE A 1 -8.74 3.48 -8.66
C ILE A 1 -10.08 4.17 -8.33
N PHE A 2 -10.48 5.25 -9.01
CA PHE A 2 -11.55 6.17 -8.61
C PHE A 2 -13.02 5.81 -8.98
N SER A 3 -13.26 4.67 -9.63
CA SER A 3 -14.52 4.34 -10.32
C SER A 3 -15.64 3.70 -9.46
N MET A 4 -15.40 3.28 -8.22
CA MET A 4 -16.24 2.23 -7.61
C MET A 4 -17.54 2.70 -6.93
N CYS A 5 -17.82 3.99 -6.80
CA CYS A 5 -18.92 4.40 -5.93
C CYS A 5 -20.31 4.41 -6.57
N ASP A 6 -20.43 4.13 -7.87
CA ASP A 6 -21.67 4.41 -8.60
C ASP A 6 -22.55 3.18 -8.86
N GLN A 7 -22.17 1.96 -8.43
CA GLN A 7 -22.89 0.73 -8.82
C GLN A 7 -23.24 -0.31 -7.72
N CYS A 8 -23.01 -0.10 -6.43
CA CYS A 8 -23.38 -1.10 -5.40
C CYS A 8 -24.53 -0.64 -4.50
N GLY A 9 -25.76 -0.89 -4.95
CA GLY A 9 -26.93 -1.01 -4.09
C GLY A 9 -27.21 -2.49 -3.80
N SER A 10 -27.27 -2.85 -2.52
CA SER A 10 -27.73 -4.14 -1.94
C SER A 10 -26.80 -5.36 -2.07
N GLY A 11 -25.91 -5.53 -1.08
CA GLY A 11 -25.32 -6.82 -0.71
C GLY A 11 -25.85 -7.26 0.66
N LYS A 12 -26.67 -8.31 0.70
CA LYS A 12 -27.14 -8.94 1.96
C LYS A 12 -25.97 -9.70 2.59
N GLU A 13 -25.55 -9.31 3.78
CA GLU A 13 -24.69 -10.14 4.62
C GLU A 13 -25.50 -11.27 5.25
N MET A 14 -24.99 -12.49 5.12
CA MET A 14 -25.54 -13.69 5.74
C MET A 14 -24.68 -13.98 6.98
N MET A 15 -25.23 -13.69 8.17
CA MET A 15 -24.57 -13.94 9.45
C MET A 15 -24.42 -15.45 9.69
N ASP A 16 -23.19 -15.90 9.96
CA ASP A 16 -22.90 -17.20 10.56
C ASP A 16 -22.34 -16.97 11.96
N SER A 17 -23.11 -17.37 12.97
CA SER A 17 -22.84 -17.20 14.39
C SER A 17 -21.89 -18.29 14.89
N GLY A 18 -20.59 -18.03 14.78
CA GLY A 18 -19.53 -18.89 15.31
C GLY A 18 -18.65 -18.18 16.32
N ASN A 19 -18.80 -18.52 17.60
CA ASN A 19 -17.97 -18.12 18.74
C ASN A 19 -16.47 -18.14 18.39
N ARG A 20 -15.82 -16.97 18.26
CA ARG A 20 -14.36 -16.86 18.09
C ARG A 20 -13.73 -16.36 19.38
N THR A 21 -13.06 -17.28 20.06
CA THR A 21 -12.07 -16.98 21.09
C THR A 21 -10.99 -16.06 20.53
N CYS A 22 -10.79 -14.94 21.22
CA CYS A 22 -9.77 -13.94 20.92
C CYS A 22 -8.38 -14.57 21.01
N LEU A 23 -7.75 -14.83 19.87
CA LEU A 23 -6.33 -15.15 19.79
C LEU A 23 -5.56 -13.83 19.91
N GLN A 24 -4.93 -13.61 21.05
CA GLN A 24 -3.93 -12.54 21.22
C GLN A 24 -2.80 -12.74 20.20
N THR A 25 -2.80 -11.96 19.14
CA THR A 25 -1.68 -11.92 18.19
C THR A 25 -0.60 -11.01 18.77
N VAL A 26 0.37 -11.62 19.46
CA VAL A 26 1.57 -10.93 19.93
C VAL A 26 2.37 -10.49 18.71
N VAL A 27 2.67 -9.19 18.62
CA VAL A 27 3.64 -8.65 17.65
C VAL A 27 4.97 -9.35 17.91
N LYS A 28 5.31 -10.32 17.06
CA LYS A 28 6.62 -10.96 17.11
C LYS A 28 7.62 -9.98 16.51
N THR A 29 8.20 -9.13 17.35
CA THR A 29 9.42 -8.40 17.01
C THR A 29 10.48 -9.46 16.70
N VAL A 30 10.81 -9.60 15.42
CA VAL A 30 11.81 -10.59 14.98
C VAL A 30 13.17 -10.15 15.51
N VAL A 31 13.79 -10.98 16.35
CA VAL A 31 15.15 -10.75 16.86
C VAL A 31 16.12 -10.88 15.68
N MET A 32 16.64 -9.76 15.20
CA MET A 32 17.65 -9.69 14.16
C MET A 32 19.04 -9.86 14.78
N LYS A 33 19.72 -10.95 14.45
CA LYS A 33 21.16 -11.16 14.61
C LYS A 33 21.75 -11.43 13.22
N GLY A 34 22.72 -10.62 12.79
CA GLY A 34 23.27 -10.67 11.43
C GLY A 34 22.43 -9.95 10.36
N LYS A 35 22.70 -10.22 9.08
CA LYS A 35 22.08 -9.52 7.94
C LYS A 35 20.65 -9.95 7.62
N ALA A 36 20.20 -11.11 8.10
CA ALA A 36 18.83 -11.61 7.97
C ALA A 36 18.42 -12.28 9.27
N PRO A 37 17.13 -12.25 9.65
CA PRO A 37 16.70 -12.78 10.93
C PRO A 37 16.62 -14.31 10.88
N VAL A 38 17.03 -14.95 11.98
CA VAL A 38 16.76 -16.38 12.16
C VAL A 38 15.25 -16.60 12.26
N ASP A 39 14.76 -17.61 11.55
CA ASP A 39 13.36 -18.00 11.59
C ASP A 39 12.90 -18.30 13.02
N THR A 40 11.84 -17.62 13.47
CA THR A 40 11.34 -17.73 14.86
C THR A 40 10.87 -19.13 15.22
N GLU A 41 10.60 -19.98 14.23
CA GLU A 41 10.23 -21.39 14.43
C GLU A 41 11.45 -22.30 14.69
N CYS A 42 12.67 -21.84 14.44
CA CYS A 42 13.91 -22.55 14.79
C CYS A 42 14.29 -22.35 16.26
N LYS A 43 13.41 -22.78 17.18
CA LYS A 43 13.55 -22.57 18.64
C LYS A 43 14.90 -22.98 19.22
N ALA A 44 15.57 -23.97 18.62
CA ALA A 44 16.87 -24.46 19.06
C ALA A 44 18.02 -23.47 18.82
N LYS A 45 17.91 -22.63 17.77
CA LYS A 45 18.94 -21.69 17.32
C LYS A 45 18.55 -20.23 17.53
N LEU A 46 17.28 -19.96 17.84
CA LEU A 46 16.79 -18.62 18.11
C LEU A 46 17.58 -17.96 19.26
N GLY A 47 18.19 -16.80 18.98
CA GLY A 47 19.03 -16.04 19.93
C GLY A 47 20.41 -16.63 20.21
N LYS A 48 20.77 -17.77 19.58
CA LYS A 48 22.05 -18.48 19.77
C LYS A 48 22.87 -18.61 18.48
N ALA A 49 22.30 -18.21 17.37
CA ALA A 49 22.86 -18.29 16.04
C ALA A 49 22.36 -17.09 15.22
N HIS A 50 23.03 -16.86 14.10
CA HIS A 50 22.66 -15.88 13.09
C HIS A 50 22.61 -16.55 11.71
N VAL A 51 21.93 -15.89 10.76
CA VAL A 51 21.94 -16.34 9.36
C VAL A 51 23.31 -16.05 8.75
N TYR A 52 23.93 -17.08 8.19
CA TYR A 52 25.25 -17.00 7.58
C TYR A 52 25.26 -16.10 6.35
N SER A 53 26.34 -15.34 6.18
CA SER A 53 26.55 -14.50 5.00
C SER A 53 28.02 -14.39 4.60
N GLU A 54 28.28 -14.25 3.30
CA GLU A 54 29.61 -14.03 2.72
C GLU A 54 29.65 -12.70 1.97
N GLY A 55 30.26 -11.69 2.59
CA GLY A 55 30.12 -10.33 2.08
C GLY A 55 28.64 -9.97 2.05
N ASN A 56 28.09 -9.69 0.87
CA ASN A 56 26.66 -9.39 0.68
C ASN A 56 25.80 -10.60 0.31
N ASP A 57 26.40 -11.79 0.16
CA ASP A 57 25.66 -13.02 -0.13
C ASP A 57 25.08 -13.61 1.16
N ILE A 58 23.77 -13.44 1.37
CA ILE A 58 23.05 -13.97 2.52
C ILE A 58 22.46 -15.33 2.15
N TYR A 59 22.77 -16.37 2.93
CA TYR A 59 22.27 -17.74 2.72
C TYR A 59 20.87 -17.92 3.35
N ASP A 60 19.92 -17.15 2.84
CA ASP A 60 18.49 -17.18 3.17
C ASP A 60 17.66 -17.15 1.88
N ALA A 61 16.63 -17.99 1.82
CA ALA A 61 15.71 -17.99 0.68
C ALA A 61 14.28 -18.35 1.11
N MET A 62 13.33 -17.48 0.75
CA MET A 62 11.90 -17.78 0.80
C MET A 62 11.41 -18.16 -0.59
N LEU A 63 10.88 -19.38 -0.71
CA LEU A 63 10.31 -19.90 -1.94
C LEU A 63 8.80 -20.04 -1.83
N ASN A 64 8.08 -19.74 -2.91
CA ASN A 64 6.63 -19.86 -2.97
C ASN A 64 6.18 -20.63 -4.22
N GLN A 65 5.08 -21.36 -4.11
CA GLN A 65 4.48 -22.08 -5.23
C GLN A 65 2.97 -22.12 -5.08
N THR A 66 2.28 -21.57 -6.07
CA THR A 66 0.83 -21.66 -6.17
C THR A 66 0.41 -22.38 -7.45
N ASN A 67 -0.50 -23.33 -7.29
CA ASN A 67 -1.20 -24.01 -8.37
C ASN A 67 -2.66 -24.22 -7.94
N LEU A 68 -3.55 -23.43 -8.54
CA LEU A 68 -4.97 -23.38 -8.25
C LEU A 68 -5.68 -24.67 -8.65
N GLN A 69 -5.26 -25.31 -9.75
CA GLN A 69 -5.85 -26.57 -10.25
C GLN A 69 -5.85 -27.66 -9.18
N PHE A 70 -4.79 -27.73 -8.39
CA PHE A 70 -4.57 -28.78 -7.39
C PHE A 70 -4.62 -28.25 -5.95
N ASN A 71 -5.14 -27.03 -5.73
CA ASN A 71 -5.16 -26.34 -4.43
C ASN A 71 -3.79 -26.38 -3.71
N ASN A 72 -2.71 -26.23 -4.48
CA ASN A 72 -1.38 -26.10 -3.93
C ASN A 72 -1.10 -24.63 -3.70
N ASN A 73 -0.90 -24.24 -2.45
CA ASN A 73 -0.41 -22.91 -2.08
C ASN A 73 0.65 -23.14 -1.00
N LYS A 74 1.91 -23.29 -1.41
CA LYS A 74 2.99 -23.87 -0.58
C LYS A 74 4.19 -22.93 -0.50
N TYR A 75 4.90 -22.98 0.63
CA TYR A 75 6.22 -22.36 0.75
C TYR A 75 7.32 -23.35 1.10
N TYR A 76 8.54 -22.89 0.89
CA TYR A 76 9.76 -23.50 1.36
C TYR A 76 10.74 -22.39 1.79
N LEU A 77 11.09 -22.34 3.08
CA LEU A 77 12.14 -21.49 3.64
C LEU A 77 13.42 -22.31 3.76
N LEU A 78 14.55 -21.71 3.39
CA LEU A 78 15.89 -22.24 3.57
C LEU A 78 16.75 -21.21 4.29
N GLN A 79 17.45 -21.61 5.35
CA GLN A 79 18.44 -20.80 6.05
C GLN A 79 19.70 -21.62 6.35
N LEU A 80 20.87 -21.05 6.10
CA LEU A 80 22.13 -21.52 6.66
C LEU A 80 22.41 -20.71 7.92
N LEU A 81 22.54 -21.37 9.05
CA LEU A 81 22.76 -20.77 10.37
C LEU A 81 24.18 -21.06 10.87
N GLU A 82 24.81 -20.06 11.47
CA GLU A 82 26.08 -20.19 12.20
C GLU A 82 25.84 -19.82 13.67
N ASP A 83 26.32 -20.66 14.59
CA ASP A 83 26.18 -20.42 16.03
C ASP A 83 27.07 -19.24 16.48
N ASP A 84 26.56 -18.41 17.37
CA ASP A 84 27.25 -17.17 17.79
C ASP A 84 28.53 -17.48 18.59
N ASN A 85 28.47 -18.53 19.42
CA ASN A 85 29.53 -18.88 20.36
C ASN A 85 30.52 -19.91 19.81
N SER A 86 30.30 -20.43 18.59
CA SER A 86 31.16 -21.46 18.00
C SER A 86 30.99 -21.49 16.49
N LYS A 87 32.07 -21.79 15.75
CA LYS A 87 31.98 -22.04 14.30
C LYS A 87 31.29 -23.37 14.01
N ALA A 88 30.00 -23.44 14.26
CA ALA A 88 29.14 -24.59 14.05
C ALA A 88 27.98 -24.19 13.16
N TYR A 89 27.85 -24.88 12.04
CA TYR A 89 26.90 -24.57 10.98
C TYR A 89 25.71 -25.54 11.00
N SER A 90 24.53 -25.05 10.64
CA SER A 90 23.33 -25.85 10.52
C SER A 90 22.47 -25.36 9.35
N VAL A 91 21.83 -26.27 8.62
CA VAL A 91 20.85 -25.90 7.60
C VAL A 91 19.45 -26.08 8.17
N TRP A 92 18.70 -24.98 8.23
CA TRP A 92 17.31 -24.94 8.65
C TRP A 92 16.40 -24.88 7.43
N LEU A 93 15.45 -25.80 7.36
CA LEU A 93 14.45 -25.88 6.31
C LEU A 93 13.06 -25.88 6.94
N ARG A 94 12.12 -25.08 6.40
CA ARG A 94 10.71 -25.10 6.83
C ARG A 94 9.78 -25.02 5.63
N TRP A 95 8.77 -25.88 5.56
CA TRP A 95 7.87 -25.95 4.41
C TRP A 95 6.46 -26.33 4.82
N GLY A 96 5.48 -25.89 4.04
CA GLY A 96 4.08 -26.20 4.31
C GLY A 96 3.13 -25.37 3.47
N ARG A 97 1.88 -25.32 3.91
CA ARG A 97 0.84 -24.49 3.30
C ARG A 97 1.01 -23.03 3.72
N VAL A 98 0.77 -22.11 2.78
CA VAL A 98 0.77 -20.66 3.05
C VAL A 98 -0.22 -20.33 4.16
N GLY A 99 0.19 -19.45 5.08
CA GLY A 99 -0.60 -19.12 6.25
C GLY A 99 -0.66 -20.17 7.38
N LYS A 100 0.11 -21.26 7.31
CA LYS A 100 0.16 -22.28 8.38
C LYS A 100 1.60 -22.59 8.78
N VAL A 101 1.79 -22.90 10.06
CA VAL A 101 3.06 -23.44 10.54
C VAL A 101 3.27 -24.79 9.87
N GLY A 102 4.38 -24.93 9.17
CA GLY A 102 4.70 -26.09 8.36
C GLY A 102 5.51 -27.14 9.10
N GLN A 103 5.96 -28.15 8.37
CA GLN A 103 7.01 -29.05 8.82
C GLN A 103 8.36 -28.35 8.74
N ASN A 104 9.32 -28.79 9.54
CA ASN A 104 10.67 -28.24 9.55
C ASN A 104 11.72 -29.33 9.72
N SER A 105 12.97 -28.96 9.46
CA SER A 105 14.16 -29.80 9.65
C SER A 105 15.36 -28.92 9.96
N LEU A 106 16.11 -29.27 11.00
CA LEU A 106 17.39 -28.68 11.34
C LEU A 106 18.48 -29.73 11.15
N THR A 107 19.38 -29.51 10.20
CA THR A 107 20.51 -30.42 9.92
C THR A 107 21.80 -29.80 10.43
N ALA A 108 22.35 -30.34 11.51
CA ALA A 108 23.63 -29.90 12.06
C ALA A 108 24.80 -30.39 11.18
N CYS A 109 25.75 -29.51 10.89
CA CYS A 109 26.96 -29.80 10.10
C CYS A 109 28.25 -29.70 10.92
N GLY A 110 28.18 -29.33 12.20
CA GLY A 110 29.37 -29.06 13.02
C GLY A 110 30.19 -27.94 12.40
N GLY A 111 31.52 -27.99 12.47
CA GLY A 111 32.39 -26.98 11.87
C GLY A 111 32.54 -27.04 10.35
N ASP A 112 31.82 -27.92 9.66
CA ASP A 112 31.93 -28.10 8.21
C ASP A 112 30.98 -27.16 7.45
N LEU A 113 31.47 -25.95 7.16
CA LEU A 113 30.76 -24.95 6.39
C LEU A 113 30.48 -25.41 4.95
N LEU A 114 31.43 -26.09 4.30
CA LEU A 114 31.28 -26.52 2.91
C LEU A 114 30.11 -27.51 2.78
N LYS A 115 30.03 -28.48 3.70
CA LYS A 115 28.89 -29.40 3.77
C LYS A 115 27.57 -28.67 3.99
N ALA A 116 27.52 -27.67 4.86
CA ALA A 116 26.32 -26.87 5.09
C ALA A 116 25.87 -26.14 3.81
N LYS A 117 26.81 -25.52 3.09
CA LYS A 117 26.54 -24.88 1.80
C LYS A 117 26.06 -25.86 0.75
N ASP A 118 26.70 -27.01 0.62
CA ASP A 118 26.31 -28.03 -0.36
C ASP A 118 24.89 -28.53 -0.12
N ILE A 119 24.51 -28.78 1.14
CA ILE A 119 23.14 -29.17 1.50
C ILE A 119 22.16 -28.05 1.12
N PHE A 120 22.48 -26.81 1.45
CA PHE A 120 21.66 -25.65 1.13
C PHE A 120 21.46 -25.48 -0.39
N LYS A 121 22.56 -25.39 -1.15
CA LYS A 121 22.57 -25.21 -2.61
C LYS A 121 21.87 -26.36 -3.32
N LYS A 122 22.14 -27.61 -2.92
CA LYS A 122 21.46 -28.79 -3.47
C LYS A 122 19.96 -28.76 -3.21
N LYS A 123 19.54 -28.30 -2.03
CA LYS A 123 18.10 -28.17 -1.72
C LYS A 123 17.46 -27.07 -2.56
N PHE A 124 18.12 -25.93 -2.69
CA PHE A 124 17.67 -24.83 -3.54
C PHE A 124 17.47 -25.33 -4.98
N LEU A 125 18.50 -25.91 -5.60
CA LEU A 125 18.45 -26.47 -6.95
C LEU A 125 17.35 -27.52 -7.15
N ASP A 126 17.14 -28.43 -6.18
CA ASP A 126 16.05 -29.42 -6.24
C ASP A 126 14.65 -28.75 -6.33
N LYS A 127 14.45 -27.70 -5.53
CA LYS A 127 13.15 -27.00 -5.40
C LYS A 127 12.91 -25.98 -6.51
N THR A 128 13.94 -25.34 -7.03
CA THR A 128 13.82 -24.23 -8.00
C THR A 128 14.27 -24.59 -9.40
N LYS A 129 15.14 -25.60 -9.55
CA LYS A 129 15.89 -25.91 -10.78
C LYS A 129 16.83 -24.79 -11.25
N ASN A 130 17.20 -23.91 -10.34
CA ASN A 130 18.19 -22.84 -10.55
C ASN A 130 19.39 -23.07 -9.63
N GLU A 131 20.58 -22.71 -10.10
CA GLU A 131 21.78 -22.72 -9.26
C GLU A 131 21.74 -21.56 -8.25
N TRP A 132 22.20 -21.81 -7.02
CA TRP A 132 22.19 -20.78 -5.97
C TRP A 132 23.13 -19.62 -6.30
N ASP A 133 24.31 -19.93 -6.85
CA ASP A 133 25.33 -18.92 -7.12
C ASP A 133 24.96 -18.01 -8.30
N ASP A 134 24.04 -18.46 -9.18
CA ASP A 134 23.53 -17.68 -10.33
C ASP A 134 22.08 -17.18 -10.12
N ARG A 135 21.64 -17.11 -8.86
CA ARG A 135 20.27 -16.69 -8.52
C ARG A 135 19.93 -15.25 -8.89
N ALA A 136 20.92 -14.42 -9.25
CA ALA A 136 20.68 -13.09 -9.81
C ALA A 136 19.96 -13.17 -11.17
N ASN A 137 20.17 -14.27 -11.92
CA ASN A 137 19.51 -14.57 -13.18
C ASN A 137 18.41 -15.64 -13.00
N PHE A 138 17.73 -15.66 -11.85
CA PHE A 138 16.74 -16.68 -11.53
C PHE A 138 15.62 -16.72 -12.58
N GLU A 139 15.33 -17.92 -13.09
CA GLU A 139 14.24 -18.16 -14.03
C GLU A 139 13.20 -19.13 -13.44
N LYS A 140 11.93 -18.70 -13.45
CA LYS A 140 10.82 -19.53 -12.99
C LYS A 140 10.65 -20.76 -13.89
N VAL A 141 10.87 -21.95 -13.32
CA VAL A 141 10.56 -23.23 -14.00
C VAL A 141 9.13 -23.72 -13.69
N PRO A 142 8.30 -24.07 -14.69
CA PRO A 142 6.96 -24.62 -14.47
C PRO A 142 6.94 -25.82 -13.51
N GLY A 143 5.95 -25.87 -12.61
CA GLY A 143 5.81 -26.98 -11.65
C GLY A 143 6.84 -27.00 -10.50
N LYS A 144 7.78 -26.05 -10.47
CA LYS A 144 8.75 -25.86 -9.37
C LYS A 144 8.38 -24.67 -8.49
N TYR A 145 9.15 -24.41 -7.44
CA TYR A 145 8.98 -23.20 -6.63
C TYR A 145 9.50 -21.95 -7.38
N ASP A 146 8.99 -20.79 -7.02
CA ASP A 146 9.53 -19.47 -7.39
C ASP A 146 10.25 -18.87 -6.18
N MET A 147 11.17 -17.92 -6.43
CA MET A 147 11.86 -17.18 -5.38
C MET A 147 11.10 -15.89 -5.06
N VAL A 148 10.92 -15.60 -3.77
CA VAL A 148 10.37 -14.32 -3.30
C VAL A 148 11.54 -13.46 -2.86
N PHE A 149 11.78 -12.35 -3.56
CA PHE A 149 12.91 -11.47 -3.27
C PHE A 149 12.63 -10.61 -2.03
N MET A 150 13.45 -10.82 -1.00
CA MET A 150 13.34 -10.18 0.31
C MET A 150 14.53 -9.26 0.57
N ASP A 151 14.28 -8.02 1.00
CA ASP A 151 15.31 -7.04 1.36
C ASP A 151 15.58 -7.04 2.87
N TYR A 152 16.65 -7.69 3.30
CA TYR A 152 17.09 -7.66 4.69
C TYR A 152 18.13 -6.56 4.98
N SER A 153 18.57 -5.80 3.96
CA SER A 153 19.69 -4.86 4.04
C SER A 153 19.47 -3.66 4.96
N THR A 154 18.22 -3.39 5.34
CA THR A 154 17.82 -2.20 6.10
C THR A 154 18.00 -2.31 7.62
N ASN A 155 18.34 -3.48 8.15
CA ASN A 155 18.45 -3.70 9.61
C ASN A 155 19.89 -4.00 10.03
N LYS A 156 20.84 -3.09 9.76
CA LYS A 156 22.15 -3.16 10.41
C LYS A 156 22.01 -2.90 11.91
N LYS A 157 21.70 -3.93 12.68
CA LYS A 157 22.10 -4.00 14.08
C LYS A 157 23.53 -4.54 14.08
N GLU A 158 24.51 -3.65 14.09
CA GLU A 158 25.85 -4.04 14.52
C GLU A 158 25.75 -4.32 16.03
N GLU A 159 25.87 -5.59 16.40
CA GLU A 159 26.05 -6.01 17.79
C GLU A 159 27.38 -5.43 18.30
N ASN A 160 27.31 -4.33 19.04
CA ASN A 160 28.23 -4.06 20.13
C ASN A 160 27.40 -4.09 21.42
N GLU A 161 27.20 -5.30 21.96
CA GLU A 161 26.86 -5.47 23.37
C GLU A 161 28.06 -5.02 24.21
N THR A 162 28.12 -3.74 24.52
CA THR A 162 28.64 -3.31 25.81
C THR A 162 27.44 -2.87 26.64
N THR A 163 27.14 -3.66 27.67
CA THR A 163 26.28 -3.27 28.78
C THR A 163 26.78 -1.94 29.35
N VAL A 164 26.13 -0.85 28.96
CA VAL A 164 26.15 0.39 29.72
C VAL A 164 24.71 0.74 29.99
N ASP A 165 24.34 0.50 31.24
CA ASP A 165 23.12 0.96 31.88
C ASP A 165 23.17 2.51 31.89
N SER A 166 22.70 3.12 30.81
CA SER A 166 22.33 4.52 30.77
C SER A 166 21.09 4.64 29.90
N ALA A 167 19.93 4.79 30.53
CA ALA A 167 18.74 5.27 29.85
C ALA A 167 19.10 6.57 29.13
N SER A 168 19.35 6.51 27.83
CA SER A 168 19.59 7.70 27.04
C SER A 168 18.35 8.57 27.17
N LYS A 169 18.52 9.75 27.77
CA LYS A 169 17.47 10.76 27.91
C LYS A 169 17.11 11.22 26.50
N LYS A 170 16.25 10.47 25.81
CA LYS A 170 15.67 10.89 24.53
C LYS A 170 15.08 12.28 24.73
N ARG A 171 15.47 13.22 23.88
CA ARG A 171 14.97 14.60 23.96
C ARG A 171 13.45 14.59 23.83
N ALA A 172 12.77 15.50 24.53
CA ALA A 172 11.34 15.69 24.37
C ALA A 172 11.01 16.05 22.91
N CYS A 173 9.90 15.53 22.39
CA CYS A 173 9.42 15.85 21.06
C CYS A 173 9.16 17.35 20.92
N LYS A 174 9.56 17.93 19.78
CA LYS A 174 9.41 19.37 19.52
C LYS A 174 8.16 19.71 18.70
N LEU A 175 7.49 18.69 18.17
CA LEU A 175 6.34 18.84 17.29
C LEU A 175 5.08 19.23 18.08
N ASP A 176 4.17 19.92 17.39
CA ASP A 176 2.82 20.16 17.91
C ASP A 176 2.13 18.83 18.25
N VAL A 177 1.31 18.82 19.31
CA VAL A 177 0.62 17.60 19.79
C VAL A 177 -0.29 16.98 18.72
N LYS A 178 -0.89 17.80 17.84
CA LYS A 178 -1.72 17.33 16.73
C LYS A 178 -0.88 16.62 15.67
N ILE A 179 0.33 17.12 15.41
CA ILE A 179 1.29 16.47 14.50
C ILE A 179 1.79 15.16 15.11
N GLN A 180 2.11 15.14 16.41
CA GLN A 180 2.51 13.91 17.10
C GLN A 180 1.42 12.83 16.95
N SER A 181 0.17 13.18 17.25
CA SER A 181 -0.98 12.28 17.12
C SER A 181 -1.22 11.82 15.67
N LEU A 182 -1.00 12.70 14.68
CA LEU A 182 -1.07 12.33 13.27
C LEU A 182 0.02 11.33 12.89
N LEU A 183 1.26 11.54 13.34
CA LEU A 183 2.38 10.64 13.06
C LEU A 183 2.17 9.28 13.70
N GLU A 184 1.69 9.23 14.94
CA GLU A 184 1.32 7.99 15.63
C GLU A 184 0.27 7.21 14.84
N LEU A 185 -0.71 7.90 14.25
CA LEU A 185 -1.75 7.29 13.41
C LEU A 185 -1.17 6.70 12.11
N ILE A 186 -0.36 7.47 11.37
CA ILE A 186 0.10 7.06 10.03
C ILE A 186 1.37 6.20 10.06
N CYS A 187 2.12 6.16 11.16
CA CYS A 187 3.32 5.34 11.34
C CYS A 187 3.07 4.08 12.19
N ASP A 188 1.81 3.73 12.48
CA ASP A 188 1.49 2.50 13.22
C ASP A 188 1.69 1.25 12.35
N LEU A 189 2.83 0.58 12.56
CA LEU A 189 3.18 -0.66 11.86
C LEU A 189 2.19 -1.79 12.11
N LYS A 190 1.50 -1.83 13.26
CA LYS A 190 0.49 -2.86 13.56
C LYS A 190 -0.75 -2.63 12.72
N ALA A 191 -1.22 -1.39 12.65
CA ALA A 191 -2.36 -1.02 11.81
C ALA A 191 -2.09 -1.29 10.32
N MET A 192 -0.85 -1.03 9.86
CA MET A 192 -0.42 -1.40 8.51
C MET A 192 -0.45 -2.92 8.28
N GLU A 193 -0.06 -3.71 9.28
CA GLU A 193 -0.08 -5.18 9.20
C GLU A 193 -1.51 -5.71 9.11
N GLU A 194 -2.40 -5.22 9.97
CA GLU A 194 -3.81 -5.56 9.96
C GLU A 194 -4.47 -5.22 8.61
N CYS A 195 -4.14 -4.06 8.03
CA CYS A 195 -4.65 -3.65 6.72
C CYS A 195 -4.30 -4.66 5.61
N VAL A 196 -3.05 -5.10 5.50
CA VAL A 196 -2.68 -6.05 4.44
C VAL A 196 -3.16 -7.48 4.73
N LEU A 197 -3.32 -7.85 6.01
CA LEU A 197 -3.93 -9.12 6.41
C LEU A 197 -5.41 -9.18 5.99
N GLU A 198 -6.14 -8.07 6.11
CA GLU A 198 -7.52 -7.98 5.62
C GLU A 198 -7.61 -8.29 4.11
N MET A 199 -6.63 -7.78 3.35
CA MET A 199 -6.44 -7.99 1.90
C MET A 199 -5.87 -9.38 1.54
N LYS A 200 -5.73 -10.26 2.54
CA LYS A 200 -5.26 -11.66 2.46
C LYS A 200 -3.77 -11.84 2.14
N PHE A 201 -2.94 -10.82 2.35
CA PHE A 201 -1.49 -10.94 2.22
C PHE A 201 -0.87 -11.74 3.37
N ASP A 202 0.12 -12.59 3.10
CA ASP A 202 0.78 -13.41 4.14
C ASP A 202 2.00 -12.70 4.76
N THR A 203 1.75 -11.89 5.79
CA THR A 203 2.77 -11.13 6.54
C THR A 203 3.77 -12.03 7.29
N ARG A 204 3.43 -13.30 7.55
CA ARG A 204 4.35 -14.23 8.24
C ARG A 204 5.49 -14.69 7.36
N LYS A 205 5.30 -14.69 6.04
CA LYS A 205 6.32 -15.11 5.07
C LYS A 205 7.01 -13.94 4.41
N ALA A 206 6.24 -12.91 4.09
CA ALA A 206 6.73 -11.66 3.60
C ALA A 206 6.42 -10.59 4.66
N PRO A 207 7.22 -10.51 5.75
CA PRO A 207 7.07 -9.43 6.72
C PRO A 207 7.06 -8.07 6.05
N LEU A 208 6.31 -7.15 6.66
CA LEU A 208 6.18 -5.79 6.15
C LEU A 208 7.55 -5.14 5.91
N GLY A 209 7.65 -4.44 4.79
CA GLY A 209 8.85 -3.74 4.37
C GLY A 209 10.04 -4.62 3.96
N LYS A 210 9.86 -5.95 3.93
CA LYS A 210 10.87 -6.88 3.43
C LYS A 210 10.62 -7.30 1.99
N LEU A 211 9.41 -7.13 1.46
CA LEU A 211 9.17 -7.33 0.03
C LEU A 211 9.98 -6.29 -0.76
N THR A 212 10.77 -6.72 -1.74
CA THR A 212 11.56 -5.80 -2.61
C THR A 212 10.66 -5.02 -3.56
N SER A 213 11.15 -3.88 -4.04
CA SER A 213 10.43 -3.09 -5.05
C SER A 213 10.28 -3.90 -6.35
N GLU A 214 11.31 -4.65 -6.73
CA GLU A 214 11.32 -5.56 -7.87
C GLU A 214 10.21 -6.62 -7.77
N GLN A 215 9.99 -7.19 -6.57
CA GLN A 215 8.93 -8.17 -6.34
C GLN A 215 7.52 -7.54 -6.48
N ILE A 216 7.35 -6.27 -6.08
CA ILE A 216 6.09 -5.53 -6.27
C ILE A 216 5.84 -5.26 -7.77
N HIS A 217 6.85 -4.82 -8.52
CA HIS A 217 6.77 -4.62 -9.98
C HIS A 217 6.47 -5.94 -10.71
N ALA A 218 7.10 -7.03 -10.25
CA ALA A 218 6.83 -8.38 -10.72
C ALA A 218 5.38 -8.81 -10.44
N GLY A 219 4.78 -8.36 -9.34
CA GLY A 219 3.37 -8.51 -9.01
C GLY A 219 2.45 -7.74 -9.97
N TYR A 220 2.74 -6.47 -10.23
CA TYR A 220 1.99 -5.66 -11.21
C TYR A 220 2.02 -6.29 -12.60
N SER A 221 3.20 -6.75 -13.04
CA SER A 221 3.37 -7.45 -14.31
C SER A 221 2.51 -8.73 -14.39
N ALA A 222 2.32 -9.44 -13.27
CA ALA A 222 1.44 -10.60 -13.23
C ALA A 222 -0.05 -10.20 -13.29
N LEU A 223 -0.43 -9.12 -12.60
CA LEU A 223 -1.79 -8.56 -12.71
C LEU A 223 -2.08 -8.05 -14.13
N LYS A 224 -1.09 -7.52 -14.84
CA LYS A 224 -1.25 -7.08 -16.23
C LYS A 224 -1.61 -8.24 -17.16
N LYS A 225 -0.99 -9.41 -16.96
CA LYS A 225 -1.37 -10.63 -17.69
C LYS A 225 -2.81 -11.07 -17.38
N ILE A 226 -3.25 -10.91 -16.14
CA ILE A 226 -4.65 -11.20 -15.74
C ILE A 226 -5.60 -10.25 -16.48
N GLU A 227 -5.31 -8.95 -16.47
CA GLU A 227 -6.06 -7.94 -17.23
C GLU A 227 -6.21 -8.32 -18.71
N ASP A 228 -5.10 -8.68 -19.36
CA ASP A 228 -5.10 -9.06 -20.78
C ASP A 228 -5.98 -10.30 -21.04
N CYS A 229 -6.00 -11.26 -20.10
CA CYS A 229 -6.87 -12.43 -20.16
C CYS A 229 -8.34 -12.04 -20.01
N LEU A 230 -8.68 -11.13 -19.08
CA LEU A 230 -10.04 -10.65 -18.88
C LEU A 230 -10.57 -9.90 -20.11
N LYS A 231 -9.75 -9.01 -20.69
CA LYS A 231 -10.12 -8.21 -21.88
C LYS A 231 -10.32 -9.05 -23.14
N LYS A 232 -9.42 -10.01 -23.39
CA LYS A 232 -9.46 -10.83 -24.62
C LYS A 232 -10.45 -11.99 -24.56
N LYS A 233 -11.23 -12.14 -23.47
CA LYS A 233 -11.94 -13.39 -23.14
C LYS A 233 -11.02 -14.60 -23.33
N GLY A 234 -9.80 -14.49 -22.79
CA GLY A 234 -8.77 -15.52 -22.87
C GLY A 234 -9.28 -16.87 -22.40
N SER A 235 -8.60 -17.95 -22.80
CA SER A 235 -9.03 -19.28 -22.37
C SER A 235 -9.01 -19.35 -20.84
N SER A 236 -9.95 -20.11 -20.26
CA SER A 236 -10.00 -20.33 -18.79
C SER A 236 -8.67 -20.83 -18.24
N ARG A 237 -7.87 -21.54 -19.07
CA ARG A 237 -6.54 -22.03 -18.74
C ARG A 237 -5.50 -20.91 -18.63
N ASP A 238 -5.52 -19.92 -19.52
CA ASP A 238 -4.56 -18.81 -19.52
C ASP A 238 -4.78 -17.90 -18.31
N LEU A 239 -6.05 -17.58 -18.01
CA LEU A 239 -6.41 -16.81 -16.82
C LEU A 239 -5.97 -17.51 -15.53
N LEU A 240 -6.16 -18.84 -15.48
CA LEU A 240 -5.76 -19.65 -14.35
C LEU A 240 -4.24 -19.65 -14.14
N GLU A 241 -3.46 -19.72 -15.22
CA GLU A 241 -2.01 -19.65 -15.15
C GLU A 241 -1.52 -18.25 -14.77
N ALA A 242 -2.17 -17.19 -15.26
CA ALA A 242 -1.89 -15.82 -14.84
C ALA A 242 -2.17 -15.62 -13.33
N CYS A 243 -3.26 -16.18 -12.83
CA CYS A 243 -3.57 -16.19 -11.39
C CYS A 243 -2.53 -16.98 -10.59
N ASN A 244 -2.10 -18.15 -11.07
CA ASN A 244 -1.01 -18.93 -10.46
C ASN A 244 0.26 -18.09 -10.33
N GLN A 245 0.64 -17.38 -11.40
CA GLN A 245 1.82 -16.50 -11.40
C GLN A 245 1.69 -15.37 -10.38
N PHE A 246 0.53 -14.70 -10.32
CA PHE A 246 0.30 -13.63 -9.35
C PHE A 246 0.41 -14.10 -7.90
N TYR A 247 -0.31 -15.16 -7.50
CA TYR A 247 -0.27 -15.66 -6.13
C TYR A 247 1.06 -16.33 -5.75
N THR A 248 1.80 -16.81 -6.74
CA THR A 248 3.17 -17.29 -6.53
C THR A 248 4.12 -16.12 -6.22
N ARG A 249 3.98 -15.00 -6.92
CA ARG A 249 4.81 -13.80 -6.71
C ARG A 249 4.42 -13.01 -5.47
N ILE A 250 3.13 -12.94 -5.15
CA ILE A 250 2.60 -12.15 -4.05
C ILE A 250 1.92 -13.12 -3.08
N PRO A 251 2.59 -13.53 -1.98
CA PRO A 251 2.07 -14.54 -1.06
C PRO A 251 0.73 -14.14 -0.44
N HIS A 252 -0.27 -15.00 -0.59
CA HIS A 252 -1.59 -14.82 -0.01
C HIS A 252 -2.00 -15.99 0.88
N ASP A 253 -2.61 -15.69 2.03
CA ASP A 253 -3.20 -16.69 2.94
C ASP A 253 -4.71 -16.85 2.66
N PHE A 254 -5.06 -17.97 2.02
CA PHE A 254 -6.45 -18.37 1.76
C PHE A 254 -6.95 -19.45 2.74
N GLY A 255 -6.22 -19.71 3.82
CA GLY A 255 -6.50 -20.84 4.71
C GLY A 255 -6.50 -22.16 3.93
N LEU A 256 -7.45 -23.05 4.19
CA LEU A 256 -7.58 -24.34 3.49
C LEU A 256 -8.30 -24.24 2.13
N LYS A 257 -8.94 -23.10 1.84
CA LYS A 257 -9.68 -22.90 0.59
C LYS A 257 -8.72 -22.79 -0.60
N THR A 258 -9.18 -23.22 -1.75
CA THR A 258 -8.47 -22.99 -3.01
C THR A 258 -8.33 -21.49 -3.24
N PRO A 259 -7.14 -20.98 -3.63
CA PRO A 259 -7.00 -19.58 -4.04
C PRO A 259 -8.05 -19.24 -5.11
N PRO A 260 -8.77 -18.11 -4.98
CA PRO A 260 -9.81 -17.74 -5.94
C PRO A 260 -9.17 -17.37 -7.29
N ILE A 261 -9.89 -17.59 -8.38
CA ILE A 261 -9.51 -17.05 -9.70
C ILE A 261 -10.01 -15.61 -9.76
N ILE A 262 -9.17 -14.68 -10.18
CA ILE A 262 -9.53 -13.27 -10.42
C ILE A 262 -10.28 -13.21 -11.76
N ARG A 263 -11.60 -13.05 -11.70
CA ARG A 263 -12.53 -13.11 -12.85
C ARG A 263 -13.15 -11.76 -13.20
N THR A 264 -13.14 -10.81 -12.27
CA THR A 264 -13.78 -9.50 -12.48
C THR A 264 -12.75 -8.38 -12.42
N GLU A 265 -13.11 -7.24 -13.02
CA GLU A 265 -12.29 -6.03 -12.91
C GLU A 265 -12.17 -5.54 -11.47
N ASP A 266 -13.20 -5.77 -10.64
CA ASP A 266 -13.20 -5.34 -9.24
C ASP A 266 -12.26 -6.19 -8.39
N GLU A 267 -12.24 -7.51 -8.57
CA GLU A 267 -11.25 -8.39 -7.93
C GLU A 267 -9.82 -8.00 -8.36
N LEU A 268 -9.63 -7.60 -9.62
CA LEU A 268 -8.34 -7.11 -10.11
C LEU A 268 -7.95 -5.78 -9.43
N LYS A 269 -8.89 -4.83 -9.32
CA LYS A 269 -8.69 -3.54 -8.62
C LYS A 269 -8.28 -3.74 -7.17
N GLU A 270 -8.91 -4.66 -6.44
CA GLU A 270 -8.51 -5.00 -5.07
C GLU A 270 -7.06 -5.45 -4.97
N LYS A 271 -6.57 -6.21 -5.96
CA LYS A 271 -5.17 -6.66 -6.00
C LYS A 271 -4.19 -5.56 -6.41
N ILE A 272 -4.60 -4.62 -7.26
CA ILE A 272 -3.81 -3.42 -7.53
C ILE A 272 -3.66 -2.59 -6.26
N ALA A 273 -4.76 -2.36 -5.54
CA ALA A 273 -4.74 -1.62 -4.27
C ALA A 273 -3.84 -2.30 -3.21
N LEU A 274 -3.77 -3.63 -3.19
CA LEU A 274 -2.84 -4.36 -2.32
C LEU A 274 -1.38 -4.01 -2.64
N LEU A 275 -1.01 -4.01 -3.93
CA LEU A 275 0.37 -3.73 -4.34
C LEU A 275 0.77 -2.27 -4.05
N GLU A 276 -0.17 -1.33 -4.21
CA GLU A 276 0.04 0.08 -3.84
C GLU A 276 0.29 0.21 -2.33
N ALA A 277 -0.57 -0.40 -1.51
CA ALA A 277 -0.40 -0.38 -0.05
C ALA A 277 0.91 -1.03 0.39
N LEU A 278 1.31 -2.16 -0.22
CA LEU A 278 2.59 -2.81 0.08
C LEU A 278 3.79 -1.91 -0.26
N SER A 279 3.71 -1.14 -1.35
CA SER A 279 4.74 -0.17 -1.74
C SER A 279 4.87 0.96 -0.71
N ASP A 280 3.76 1.53 -0.27
CA ASP A 280 3.76 2.62 0.71
C ASP A 280 4.18 2.15 2.11
N ILE A 281 3.75 0.95 2.52
CA ILE A 281 4.21 0.34 3.78
C ILE A 281 5.71 0.06 3.73
N GLN A 282 6.27 -0.34 2.57
CA GLN A 282 7.72 -0.52 2.43
C GLN A 282 8.48 0.78 2.72
N ILE A 283 7.98 1.91 2.20
CA ILE A 283 8.53 3.25 2.46
C ILE A 283 8.43 3.58 3.95
N ALA A 284 7.25 3.36 4.55
CA ALA A 284 7.01 3.65 5.96
C ALA A 284 7.92 2.83 6.90
N VAL A 285 8.07 1.54 6.63
CA VAL A 285 8.95 0.65 7.42
C VAL A 285 10.41 1.10 7.32
N LYS A 286 10.89 1.45 6.11
CA LYS A 286 12.25 1.97 5.92
C LYS A 286 12.47 3.26 6.69
N MET A 287 11.48 4.15 6.70
CA MET A 287 11.51 5.41 7.45
C MET A 287 11.58 5.19 8.97
N VAL A 288 10.75 4.29 9.50
CA VAL A 288 10.75 3.95 10.93
C VAL A 288 12.09 3.30 11.34
N GLN A 289 12.66 2.42 10.52
CA GLN A 289 13.93 1.73 10.81
C GLN A 289 15.14 2.66 10.80
N ALA A 290 15.18 3.67 9.92
CA ALA A 290 16.26 4.65 9.89
C ALA A 290 16.35 5.52 11.16
N SER A 291 15.29 5.50 11.99
CA SER A 291 15.16 6.35 13.18
C SER A 291 15.83 5.81 14.46
N GLU A 292 16.66 4.75 14.42
CA GLU A 292 17.23 4.14 15.64
C GLU A 292 18.56 4.77 16.14
N ASN A 293 19.36 5.44 15.30
CA ASN A 293 20.78 5.80 15.60
C ASN A 293 21.05 7.30 15.94
N SER A 294 20.26 7.95 16.79
CA SER A 294 20.43 9.37 17.16
C SER A 294 19.87 9.65 18.56
N ASP A 295 20.05 10.86 19.09
CA ASP A 295 19.51 11.33 20.38
C ASP A 295 18.16 12.08 20.27
N GLU A 296 17.67 12.32 19.05
CA GLU A 296 16.40 13.04 18.81
C GLU A 296 15.16 12.20 19.15
N HIS A 297 14.00 12.82 19.34
CA HIS A 297 12.77 12.06 19.54
C HIS A 297 12.42 11.25 18.27
N PRO A 298 11.93 10.00 18.36
CA PRO A 298 11.59 9.19 17.18
C PRO A 298 10.58 9.88 16.24
N LEU A 299 9.56 10.55 16.79
CA LEU A 299 8.58 11.30 15.99
C LEU A 299 9.21 12.49 15.25
N ASP A 300 10.18 13.19 15.87
CA ASP A 300 10.87 14.32 15.20
C ASP A 300 11.62 13.83 13.94
N ARG A 301 12.23 12.64 14.01
CA ARG A 301 12.95 12.04 12.87
C ARG A 301 12.01 11.52 11.80
N GLN A 302 10.94 10.84 12.21
CA GLN A 302 9.91 10.37 11.28
C GLN A 302 9.33 11.56 10.52
N TYR A 303 8.97 12.63 11.22
CA TYR A 303 8.51 13.88 10.63
C TYR A 303 9.53 14.48 9.65
N SER A 304 10.79 14.60 10.07
CA SER A 304 11.86 15.13 9.21
C SER A 304 12.06 14.28 7.95
N SER A 305 11.88 12.96 8.06
CA SER A 305 12.01 12.03 6.94
C SER A 305 10.85 12.12 5.94
N LEU A 306 9.69 12.63 6.37
CA LEU A 306 8.59 12.96 5.45
C LEU A 306 8.95 14.10 4.50
N LYS A 307 9.94 14.95 4.82
CA LYS A 307 10.30 16.12 3.98
C LYS A 307 9.07 16.95 3.58
N CYS A 308 8.14 17.04 4.52
CA CYS A 308 6.84 17.66 4.31
C CYS A 308 6.49 18.45 5.55
N GLN A 309 6.40 19.77 5.41
CA GLN A 309 6.00 20.64 6.50
C GLN A 309 4.49 20.54 6.66
N LEU A 310 4.06 20.26 7.89
CA LEU A 310 2.67 20.26 8.32
C LEU A 310 2.51 21.32 9.40
N GLN A 311 1.56 22.22 9.25
CA GLN A 311 1.23 23.22 10.27
C GLN A 311 -0.25 23.11 10.63
N PRO A 312 -0.60 22.93 11.91
CA PRO A 312 -2.00 22.91 12.32
C PRO A 312 -2.70 24.22 11.95
N VAL A 313 -3.85 24.11 11.32
CA VAL A 313 -4.69 25.25 10.95
C VAL A 313 -5.61 25.58 12.13
N ASP A 314 -5.67 26.86 12.50
CA ASP A 314 -6.57 27.34 13.56
C ASP A 314 -8.04 27.22 13.10
N SER A 315 -8.89 26.59 13.92
CA SER A 315 -10.31 26.41 13.62
C SER A 315 -11.10 27.73 13.54
N SER A 316 -10.58 28.80 14.12
CA SER A 316 -11.18 30.13 14.03
C SER A 316 -10.89 30.85 12.69
N SER A 317 -9.87 30.38 11.95
CA SER A 317 -9.39 31.00 10.71
C SER A 317 -10.41 30.96 9.58
N HIS A 318 -10.25 31.88 8.62
CA HIS A 318 -11.10 31.91 7.42
C HIS A 318 -10.90 30.64 6.57
N GLU A 319 -9.65 30.21 6.37
CA GLU A 319 -9.33 29.03 5.57
C GLU A 319 -9.96 27.76 6.15
N TYR A 320 -9.92 27.56 7.47
CA TYR A 320 -10.53 26.40 8.11
C TYR A 320 -12.03 26.34 7.84
N LYS A 321 -12.73 27.46 8.06
CA LYS A 321 -14.19 27.54 7.86
C LYS A 321 -14.59 27.33 6.41
N VAL A 322 -13.79 27.81 5.46
CA VAL A 322 -14.00 27.57 4.03
C VAL A 322 -13.86 26.08 3.72
N ILE A 323 -12.79 25.44 4.19
CA ILE A 323 -12.53 24.02 3.91
C ILE A 323 -13.52 23.09 4.62
N GLU A 324 -13.89 23.39 5.87
CA GLU A 324 -14.93 22.66 6.60
C GLU A 324 -16.27 22.75 5.89
N LYS A 325 -16.67 23.96 5.46
CA LYS A 325 -17.87 24.14 4.63
C LYS A 325 -17.76 23.41 3.29
N TYR A 326 -16.58 23.35 2.69
CA TYR A 326 -16.38 22.61 1.45
C TYR A 326 -16.59 21.10 1.66
N LEU A 327 -16.07 20.54 2.76
CA LEU A 327 -16.28 19.14 3.15
C LEU A 327 -17.78 18.84 3.30
N GLU A 328 -18.49 19.65 4.07
CA GLU A 328 -19.91 19.45 4.37
C GLU A 328 -20.81 19.65 3.15
N SER A 329 -20.62 20.75 2.42
CA SER A 329 -21.50 21.10 1.29
C SER A 329 -21.37 20.15 0.10
N THR A 330 -20.24 19.44 0.00
CA THR A 330 -19.97 18.48 -1.09
C THR A 330 -20.05 17.01 -0.66
N HIS A 331 -20.69 16.75 0.48
CA HIS A 331 -21.09 15.39 0.84
C HIS A 331 -22.22 14.93 -0.08
N ALA A 332 -21.92 13.93 -0.91
CA ALA A 332 -22.86 13.42 -1.90
C ALA A 332 -24.07 12.71 -1.25
N PRO A 333 -25.31 12.97 -1.70
CA PRO A 333 -26.52 12.42 -1.08
C PRO A 333 -26.66 10.90 -1.24
N THR A 334 -25.96 10.28 -2.18
CA THR A 334 -25.96 8.81 -2.35
C THR A 334 -25.00 8.10 -1.38
N HIS A 335 -24.12 8.83 -0.67
CA HIS A 335 -23.19 8.27 0.31
C HIS A 335 -23.72 8.56 1.72
N SER A 336 -24.92 8.04 2.02
CA SER A 336 -25.68 8.35 3.23
C SER A 336 -25.41 7.38 4.40
N ASP A 337 -24.51 6.41 4.22
CA ASP A 337 -24.12 5.42 5.21
C ASP A 337 -23.25 6.00 6.34
N TYR A 338 -22.61 7.14 6.10
CA TYR A 338 -21.83 7.90 7.09
C TYR A 338 -21.98 9.41 6.91
N ASN A 339 -21.68 10.13 7.99
CA ASN A 339 -21.37 11.56 7.97
C ASN A 339 -19.90 11.78 8.30
N MET A 340 -19.35 12.96 7.99
CA MET A 340 -17.95 13.31 8.26
C MET A 340 -17.84 14.48 9.22
N THR A 341 -16.86 14.42 10.14
CA THR A 341 -16.52 15.52 11.06
C THR A 341 -15.02 15.79 11.00
N VAL A 342 -14.62 17.04 10.79
CA VAL A 342 -13.21 17.43 10.85
C VAL A 342 -12.74 17.36 12.30
N LEU A 343 -11.69 16.58 12.54
CA LEU A 343 -11.00 16.52 13.84
C LEU A 343 -9.85 17.53 13.85
N ASP A 344 -9.01 17.50 12.80
CA ASP A 344 -7.90 18.42 12.63
C ASP A 344 -7.68 18.74 11.17
N MET A 345 -7.04 19.87 10.93
CA MET A 345 -6.64 20.33 9.61
C MET A 345 -5.20 20.83 9.69
N PHE A 346 -4.41 20.45 8.69
CA PHE A 346 -3.01 20.84 8.57
C PHE A 346 -2.82 21.48 7.21
N SER A 347 -2.14 22.64 7.16
CA SER A 347 -1.58 23.11 5.89
C SER A 347 -0.35 22.26 5.56
N VAL A 348 -0.17 22.00 4.28
CA VAL A 348 0.83 21.06 3.75
C VAL A 348 1.76 21.82 2.82
N ASP A 349 3.06 21.69 3.05
CA ASP A 349 4.10 22.17 2.13
C ASP A 349 5.20 21.12 2.00
N ARG A 350 5.15 20.35 0.91
CA ARG A 350 6.12 19.30 0.63
C ARG A 350 7.34 19.85 -0.08
N GLU A 351 8.52 19.41 0.35
CA GLU A 351 9.80 19.87 -0.19
C GLU A 351 9.86 19.72 -1.73
N GLY A 352 10.18 20.83 -2.41
CA GLY A 352 10.32 20.91 -3.87
C GLY A 352 8.99 20.90 -4.66
N GLU A 353 7.85 20.72 -4.00
CA GLU A 353 6.56 20.65 -4.69
C GLU A 353 6.13 22.02 -5.22
N SER A 354 6.20 23.06 -4.38
CA SER A 354 5.86 24.42 -4.79
C SER A 354 6.72 24.94 -5.94
N SER A 355 8.00 24.56 -6.02
CA SER A 355 8.91 24.97 -7.09
C SER A 355 8.68 24.22 -8.40
N SER A 356 8.22 22.97 -8.32
CA SER A 356 7.95 22.11 -9.49
C SER A 356 6.54 22.31 -10.03
N PHE A 357 5.65 22.93 -9.26
CA PHE A 357 4.25 23.10 -9.59
C PHE A 357 4.06 23.99 -10.83
N LEU A 358 3.25 23.54 -11.78
CA LEU A 358 2.91 24.23 -13.03
C LEU A 358 1.90 25.38 -12.81
N SER A 359 2.29 26.34 -11.97
CA SER A 359 1.47 27.49 -11.54
C SER A 359 1.02 28.41 -12.68
N GLN A 360 1.70 28.36 -13.83
CA GLN A 360 1.36 29.13 -15.03
C GLN A 360 0.12 28.60 -15.77
N LEU A 361 -0.30 27.36 -15.51
CA LEU A 361 -1.52 26.81 -16.09
C LEU A 361 -2.75 27.46 -15.41
N HIS A 362 -3.74 27.83 -16.21
CA HIS A 362 -5.03 28.33 -15.73
C HIS A 362 -5.88 27.20 -15.13
N ASN A 363 -7.10 27.54 -14.68
CA ASN A 363 -8.05 26.57 -14.13
C ASN A 363 -7.47 25.78 -12.94
N ARG A 364 -6.87 26.50 -12.00
CA ARG A 364 -6.36 25.92 -10.74
C ARG A 364 -7.52 25.72 -9.78
N THR A 365 -7.78 24.47 -9.43
CA THR A 365 -8.93 24.09 -8.62
C THR A 365 -8.45 23.28 -7.42
N LEU A 366 -9.01 23.57 -6.25
CA LEU A 366 -8.76 22.84 -5.02
C LEU A 366 -9.66 21.60 -5.00
N LEU A 367 -9.08 20.41 -5.09
CA LEU A 367 -9.83 19.16 -5.26
C LEU A 367 -9.42 18.10 -4.24
N TRP A 368 -10.37 17.21 -3.93
CA TRP A 368 -10.24 16.15 -2.95
C TRP A 368 -9.49 14.93 -3.50
N HIS A 369 -8.66 14.34 -2.65
CA HIS A 369 -8.06 13.03 -2.82
C HIS A 369 -8.15 12.25 -1.51
N GLY A 370 -8.62 11.01 -1.56
CA GLY A 370 -8.67 10.11 -0.41
C GLY A 370 -7.83 8.87 -0.64
N SER A 371 -7.30 8.30 0.44
CA SER A 371 -6.48 7.10 0.41
C SER A 371 -6.50 6.39 1.76
N ARG A 372 -6.17 5.10 1.77
CA ARG A 372 -6.06 4.30 3.00
C ARG A 372 -5.02 4.87 3.94
N LEU A 373 -5.22 4.69 5.25
CA LEU A 373 -4.28 5.16 6.29
C LEU A 373 -2.83 4.71 6.03
N SER A 374 -2.63 3.48 5.54
CA SER A 374 -1.32 2.89 5.23
C SER A 374 -0.50 3.67 4.19
N ASN A 375 -1.15 4.49 3.36
CA ASN A 375 -0.52 5.11 2.19
C ASN A 375 0.03 6.51 2.47
N TRP A 376 -0.39 7.15 3.56
CA TRP A 376 -0.10 8.57 3.80
C TRP A 376 1.37 8.87 4.09
N VAL A 377 2.12 7.93 4.66
CA VAL A 377 3.57 8.10 4.79
C VAL A 377 4.23 8.17 3.41
N GLY A 378 3.82 7.32 2.47
CA GLY A 378 4.28 7.36 1.08
C GLY A 378 3.88 8.64 0.36
N ILE A 379 2.61 9.05 0.49
CA ILE A 379 2.08 10.27 -0.13
C ILE A 379 2.77 11.53 0.39
N LEU A 380 2.92 11.68 1.71
CA LEU A 380 3.55 12.87 2.29
C LEU A 380 5.05 12.92 1.97
N SER A 381 5.74 11.77 1.93
CA SER A 381 7.19 11.73 1.65
C SER A 381 7.56 11.84 0.18
N GLN A 382 6.74 11.34 -0.73
CA GLN A 382 7.07 11.24 -2.16
C GLN A 382 6.11 12.02 -3.07
N GLY A 383 5.01 12.55 -2.52
CA GLY A 383 3.94 13.17 -3.29
C GLY A 383 2.99 12.14 -3.91
N LEU A 384 1.94 12.64 -4.56
CA LEU A 384 1.03 11.82 -5.36
C LEU A 384 1.75 11.34 -6.64
N ARG A 385 1.67 10.05 -6.92
CA ARG A 385 2.38 9.40 -8.03
C ARG A 385 1.40 8.82 -9.03
N VAL A 386 1.78 8.85 -10.31
CA VAL A 386 1.09 8.09 -11.35
C VAL A 386 1.44 6.61 -11.19
N ALA A 387 0.45 5.74 -11.38
CA ALA A 387 0.66 4.30 -11.34
C ALA A 387 1.77 3.88 -12.33
N PRO A 388 2.62 2.90 -11.97
CA PRO A 388 3.79 2.57 -12.79
C PRO A 388 3.39 1.93 -14.13
N PRO A 389 4.25 1.98 -15.16
CA PRO A 389 3.93 1.52 -16.52
C PRO A 389 3.45 0.07 -16.61
N GLU A 390 3.96 -0.81 -15.74
CA GLU A 390 3.61 -2.23 -15.68
C GLU A 390 2.32 -2.55 -14.93
N ALA A 391 1.73 -1.60 -14.19
CA ALA A 391 0.43 -1.78 -13.57
C ALA A 391 -0.67 -2.01 -14.62
N PRO A 392 -1.73 -2.80 -14.34
CA PRO A 392 -2.90 -2.84 -15.21
C PRO A 392 -3.54 -1.45 -15.38
N VAL A 393 -4.23 -1.21 -16.50
CA VAL A 393 -5.01 0.04 -16.67
C VAL A 393 -6.45 -0.14 -16.13
N THR A 394 -6.95 -1.37 -16.07
CA THR A 394 -8.19 -1.72 -15.39
C THR A 394 -8.13 -1.24 -13.94
N GLY A 395 -9.14 -0.47 -13.55
CA GLY A 395 -9.15 0.28 -12.29
C GLY A 395 -8.97 1.77 -12.44
N TYR A 396 -8.45 2.25 -13.57
CA TYR A 396 -8.28 3.67 -13.89
C TYR A 396 -9.20 4.02 -15.06
N MET A 397 -10.41 4.52 -14.76
CA MET A 397 -11.48 4.78 -15.75
C MET A 397 -11.05 5.69 -16.92
N PHE A 398 -9.99 6.46 -16.73
CA PHE A 398 -9.49 7.51 -17.62
C PHE A 398 -7.97 7.40 -17.82
N GLY A 399 -7.44 6.17 -17.81
CA GLY A 399 -6.01 5.92 -17.92
C GLY A 399 -5.22 6.22 -16.65
N LYS A 400 -3.93 5.89 -16.65
CA LYS A 400 -3.07 6.05 -15.46
C LYS A 400 -2.74 7.51 -15.23
N GLY A 401 -3.29 8.08 -14.17
CA GLY A 401 -3.03 9.46 -13.74
C GLY A 401 -3.27 9.62 -12.24
N ILE A 402 -3.15 10.85 -11.76
CA ILE A 402 -3.54 11.25 -10.42
C ILE A 402 -4.97 11.75 -10.48
N TYR A 403 -5.83 11.10 -9.70
CA TYR A 403 -7.26 11.32 -9.72
C TYR A 403 -7.70 12.15 -8.52
N PHE A 404 -8.68 13.02 -8.77
CA PHE A 404 -9.30 13.90 -7.81
C PHE A 404 -10.81 13.96 -8.02
N ALA A 405 -11.54 14.37 -6.98
CA ALA A 405 -12.96 14.65 -7.04
C ALA A 405 -13.27 16.05 -6.50
N ASP A 406 -14.35 16.65 -7.00
CA ASP A 406 -14.92 17.89 -6.45
C ASP A 406 -15.92 17.63 -5.31
N MET A 407 -16.37 16.37 -5.16
CA MET A 407 -17.23 15.90 -4.08
C MET A 407 -16.42 15.22 -2.96
N SER A 408 -16.55 15.71 -1.73
CA SER A 408 -15.78 15.21 -0.57
C SER A 408 -15.99 13.72 -0.32
N SER A 409 -17.25 13.27 -0.23
CA SER A 409 -17.56 11.89 0.13
C SER A 409 -17.16 10.88 -0.95
N LYS A 410 -17.08 11.30 -2.23
CA LYS A 410 -16.53 10.45 -3.30
C LYS A 410 -15.07 10.10 -3.04
N SER A 411 -14.26 11.10 -2.66
CA SER A 411 -12.87 10.86 -2.25
C SER A 411 -12.79 10.13 -0.92
N ALA A 412 -13.69 10.40 0.02
CA ALA A 412 -13.71 9.78 1.35
C ALA A 412 -13.91 8.27 1.32
N ASN A 413 -14.62 7.74 0.33
CA ASN A 413 -14.77 6.28 0.16
C ASN A 413 -13.42 5.57 -0.10
N TYR A 414 -12.39 6.29 -0.54
CA TYR A 414 -11.04 5.74 -0.70
C TYR A 414 -10.23 5.67 0.60
N CYS A 415 -10.76 6.21 1.70
CA CYS A 415 -10.17 6.05 3.02
C CYS A 415 -10.39 4.63 3.57
N PHE A 416 -11.44 3.93 3.11
CA PHE A 416 -11.87 2.62 3.65
C PHE A 416 -12.03 2.62 5.18
N ALA A 417 -12.51 3.74 5.74
CA ALA A 417 -12.91 3.79 7.13
C ALA A 417 -14.10 2.85 7.38
N ASN A 418 -14.31 2.45 8.63
CA ASN A 418 -15.41 1.61 9.06
C ASN A 418 -15.73 1.85 10.54
N GLN A 419 -16.71 1.14 11.11
CA GLN A 419 -17.13 1.34 12.50
C GLN A 419 -16.03 1.04 13.54
N ASN A 420 -15.09 0.15 13.23
CA ASN A 420 -13.99 -0.20 14.14
C ASN A 420 -12.78 0.73 13.96
N ASN A 421 -12.61 1.29 12.76
CA ASN A 421 -11.58 2.26 12.42
C ASN A 421 -12.22 3.43 11.69
N ASP A 422 -12.78 4.34 12.49
CA ASP A 422 -13.64 5.43 12.04
C ASP A 422 -12.88 6.72 11.71
N THR A 423 -11.54 6.69 11.76
CA THR A 423 -10.70 7.85 11.45
C THR A 423 -10.03 7.65 10.10
N GLY A 424 -10.14 8.64 9.22
CA GLY A 424 -9.46 8.67 7.93
C GLY A 424 -8.83 10.02 7.66
N LEU A 425 -8.03 10.08 6.59
CA LEU A 425 -7.41 11.31 6.13
C LEU A 425 -7.91 11.67 4.73
N LEU A 426 -8.14 12.95 4.50
CA LEU A 426 -8.50 13.51 3.19
C LEU A 426 -7.51 14.61 2.84
N LEU A 427 -7.10 14.65 1.58
CA LEU A 427 -6.16 15.63 1.07
C LEU A 427 -6.85 16.57 0.11
N LEU A 428 -6.61 17.87 0.26
CA LEU A 428 -6.92 18.89 -0.73
C LEU A 428 -5.64 19.29 -1.45
N CYS A 429 -5.67 19.19 -2.77
CA CYS A 429 -4.59 19.62 -3.65
C CYS A 429 -5.04 20.79 -4.50
N GLU A 430 -4.17 21.77 -4.67
CA GLU A 430 -4.24 22.72 -5.79
C GLU A 430 -3.85 21.95 -7.06
N VAL A 431 -4.83 21.77 -7.95
CA VAL A 431 -4.64 21.02 -9.20
C VAL A 431 -4.73 21.97 -10.38
N ALA A 432 -3.64 22.09 -11.13
CA ALA A 432 -3.53 22.88 -12.33
C ALA A 432 -4.11 22.11 -13.53
N LEU A 433 -5.44 22.22 -13.71
CA LEU A 433 -6.17 21.46 -14.72
C LEU A 433 -5.92 21.97 -16.14
N GLY A 434 -5.68 23.28 -16.30
CA GLY A 434 -5.65 23.93 -17.61
C GLY A 434 -6.92 23.62 -18.42
N ASP A 435 -6.75 23.44 -19.72
CA ASP A 435 -7.82 22.97 -20.60
C ASP A 435 -8.02 21.46 -20.48
N SER A 436 -9.19 21.06 -19.97
CA SER A 436 -9.54 19.65 -19.77
C SER A 436 -10.14 19.01 -21.03
N ASN A 437 -9.81 17.74 -21.26
CA ASN A 437 -10.52 16.84 -22.16
C ASN A 437 -11.75 16.28 -21.43
N GLU A 438 -12.95 16.70 -21.85
CA GLU A 438 -14.19 16.30 -21.18
C GLU A 438 -14.74 15.00 -21.78
N LEU A 439 -15.00 14.01 -20.93
CA LEU A 439 -15.46 12.68 -21.33
C LEU A 439 -16.72 12.27 -20.55
N LEU A 440 -17.71 11.74 -21.25
CA LEU A 440 -18.94 11.22 -20.65
C LEU A 440 -18.85 9.75 -20.24
N ASP A 441 -18.04 9.00 -20.98
CA ASP A 441 -17.86 7.56 -20.83
C ASP A 441 -16.41 7.24 -20.46
N ALA A 442 -16.19 6.10 -19.81
CA ALA A 442 -14.87 5.60 -19.49
C ALA A 442 -14.01 5.46 -20.75
N ASP A 443 -12.76 5.93 -20.67
CA ASP A 443 -11.76 5.79 -21.72
C ASP A 443 -10.41 5.47 -21.09
N TYR A 444 -10.03 4.20 -21.13
CA TYR A 444 -8.78 3.71 -20.55
C TYR A 444 -7.52 4.30 -21.21
N GLU A 445 -7.65 4.94 -22.37
CA GLU A 445 -6.57 5.58 -23.11
C GLU A 445 -6.62 7.12 -23.00
N ALA A 446 -7.45 7.68 -22.10
CA ALA A 446 -7.62 9.13 -21.95
C ALA A 446 -6.35 9.88 -21.50
N ASN A 447 -5.30 9.17 -21.07
CA ASN A 447 -3.96 9.74 -20.87
C ASN A 447 -3.30 10.19 -22.18
N ASN A 448 -3.77 9.72 -23.33
CA ASN A 448 -3.39 10.22 -24.65
C ASN A 448 -4.17 11.50 -24.96
N LEU A 449 -3.80 12.58 -24.27
CA LEU A 449 -4.50 13.86 -24.34
C LEU A 449 -4.52 14.44 -25.77
N PRO A 450 -5.68 14.95 -26.24
CA PRO A 450 -5.75 15.73 -27.47
C PRO A 450 -4.84 16.97 -27.41
N ALA A 451 -4.43 17.47 -28.58
CA ALA A 451 -3.59 18.66 -28.66
C ALA A 451 -4.21 19.86 -27.92
N GLY A 452 -3.40 20.50 -27.07
CA GLY A 452 -3.82 21.65 -26.25
C GLY A 452 -4.58 21.28 -24.97
N LYS A 453 -4.82 19.99 -24.68
CA LYS A 453 -5.40 19.54 -23.42
C LYS A 453 -4.31 19.18 -22.41
N HIS A 454 -4.59 19.40 -21.13
CA HIS A 454 -3.64 19.21 -20.03
C HIS A 454 -4.15 18.24 -18.96
N SER A 455 -5.45 17.97 -18.92
CA SER A 455 -6.09 17.07 -17.97
C SER A 455 -7.30 16.40 -18.61
N THR A 456 -7.85 15.38 -17.95
CA THR A 456 -9.15 14.79 -18.31
C THR A 456 -10.17 15.11 -17.23
N LYS A 457 -11.41 15.38 -17.64
CA LYS A 457 -12.55 15.59 -16.75
C LYS A 457 -13.65 14.57 -17.11
N GLY A 458 -13.87 13.62 -16.22
CA GLY A 458 -15.04 12.74 -16.27
C GLY A 458 -16.28 13.53 -15.89
N LEU A 459 -17.26 13.62 -16.78
CA LEU A 459 -18.48 14.39 -16.60
C LEU A 459 -19.55 13.57 -15.88
N GLY A 460 -19.76 13.88 -14.60
CA GLY A 460 -20.76 13.24 -13.75
C GLY A 460 -22.15 13.82 -13.89
N GLN A 461 -23.16 13.05 -13.47
CA GLN A 461 -24.54 13.50 -13.36
C GLN A 461 -24.72 14.65 -12.35
N THR A 462 -23.93 14.64 -11.29
CA THR A 462 -23.99 15.58 -10.18
C THR A 462 -22.61 16.19 -9.97
N GLY A 463 -22.56 17.51 -9.81
CA GLY A 463 -21.36 18.25 -9.42
C GLY A 463 -21.73 19.47 -8.59
N PRO A 464 -20.78 20.13 -7.90
CA PRO A 464 -21.07 21.33 -7.12
C PRO A 464 -21.67 22.44 -7.99
N ASP A 465 -22.58 23.25 -7.44
CA ASP A 465 -23.16 24.39 -8.17
C ASP A 465 -22.06 25.42 -8.49
N PRO A 466 -21.74 25.67 -9.77
CA PRO A 466 -20.68 26.60 -10.15
C PRO A 466 -20.88 28.01 -9.60
N LYS A 467 -22.14 28.42 -9.31
CA LYS A 467 -22.49 29.73 -8.74
C LYS A 467 -22.02 29.91 -7.30
N ASN A 468 -21.78 28.82 -6.58
CA ASN A 468 -21.34 28.85 -5.19
C ASN A 468 -19.81 28.81 -5.06
N SER A 469 -19.08 28.66 -6.17
CA SER A 469 -17.63 28.61 -6.16
C SER A 469 -17.04 29.83 -5.47
N VAL A 470 -16.07 29.60 -4.59
CA VAL A 470 -15.31 30.65 -3.92
C VAL A 470 -13.84 30.57 -4.32
N THR A 471 -13.04 31.53 -3.87
CA THR A 471 -11.59 31.54 -4.10
C THR A 471 -10.87 31.52 -2.77
N LEU A 472 -9.84 30.68 -2.65
CA LEU A 472 -8.91 30.63 -1.53
C LEU A 472 -7.49 30.71 -2.09
N ASP A 473 -6.72 31.73 -1.71
CA ASP A 473 -5.36 32.01 -2.23
C ASP A 473 -5.24 32.03 -3.77
N GLY A 474 -6.28 32.53 -4.46
CA GLY A 474 -6.30 32.56 -5.94
C GLY A 474 -6.59 31.21 -6.60
N VAL A 475 -7.03 30.21 -5.83
CA VAL A 475 -7.45 28.88 -6.29
C VAL A 475 -8.97 28.74 -6.18
N THR A 476 -9.62 28.16 -7.18
CA THR A 476 -11.06 27.90 -7.18
C THR A 476 -11.42 26.79 -6.20
N VAL A 477 -12.40 27.02 -5.33
CA VAL A 477 -12.99 26.02 -4.43
C VAL A 477 -14.44 25.78 -4.84
N PRO A 478 -14.77 24.63 -5.48
CA PRO A 478 -16.10 24.38 -6.04
C PRO A 478 -17.08 23.95 -4.94
N MET A 479 -17.66 24.92 -4.23
CA MET A 479 -18.58 24.68 -3.13
C MET A 479 -19.90 24.04 -3.58
N GLY A 480 -20.47 23.19 -2.73
CA GLY A 480 -21.79 22.62 -2.97
C GLY A 480 -22.95 23.60 -2.70
N PRO A 481 -24.20 23.09 -2.64
CA PRO A 481 -24.57 21.68 -2.77
C PRO A 481 -24.38 21.14 -4.19
N GLY A 482 -24.42 19.82 -4.33
CA GLY A 482 -24.42 19.17 -5.64
C GLY A 482 -25.71 19.45 -6.42
N VAL A 483 -25.58 19.80 -7.70
CA VAL A 483 -26.67 20.03 -8.65
C VAL A 483 -26.51 19.12 -9.87
N LYS A 484 -27.60 18.90 -10.60
CA LYS A 484 -27.54 18.18 -11.89
C LYS A 484 -26.76 19.01 -12.90
N THR A 485 -25.77 18.39 -13.53
CA THR A 485 -24.85 19.05 -14.47
C THR A 485 -25.48 19.31 -15.84
N GLY A 486 -26.47 18.50 -16.24
CA GLY A 486 -27.17 18.65 -17.53
C GLY A 486 -26.37 18.20 -18.75
N VAL A 487 -25.21 17.56 -18.57
CA VAL A 487 -24.28 17.20 -19.66
C VAL A 487 -24.51 15.79 -20.25
N GLY A 488 -25.43 15.01 -19.69
CA GLY A 488 -25.66 13.61 -20.09
C GLY A 488 -26.23 13.46 -21.50
N LYS A 489 -25.84 12.40 -22.19
CA LYS A 489 -26.34 12.07 -23.54
C LYS A 489 -27.73 11.46 -23.44
N HIS A 490 -28.76 12.10 -23.99
CA HIS A 490 -30.16 11.67 -23.85
C HIS A 490 -30.59 11.42 -22.37
N ASN A 491 -30.10 12.25 -21.44
CA ASN A 491 -30.26 12.06 -19.98
C ASN A 491 -29.64 10.78 -19.40
N SER A 492 -28.81 10.05 -20.15
CA SER A 492 -28.00 8.93 -19.67
C SER A 492 -26.60 9.42 -19.26
N TYR A 493 -26.08 8.84 -18.17
CA TYR A 493 -24.78 9.16 -17.58
C TYR A 493 -24.08 7.86 -17.21
N SER A 494 -22.78 7.77 -17.51
CA SER A 494 -21.92 6.67 -17.07
C SER A 494 -21.25 6.94 -15.72
N LEU A 495 -21.29 8.19 -15.27
CA LEU A 495 -20.75 8.68 -13.99
C LEU A 495 -21.83 9.41 -13.19
N LEU A 496 -21.97 9.12 -11.90
CA LEU A 496 -22.85 9.90 -11.00
C LEU A 496 -22.20 11.22 -10.58
N TYR A 497 -20.87 11.26 -10.49
CA TYR A 497 -20.10 12.41 -10.00
C TYR A 497 -18.86 12.67 -10.85
N ASN A 498 -18.41 13.93 -10.89
CA ASN A 498 -17.23 14.31 -11.68
C ASN A 498 -15.96 13.58 -11.20
N GLU A 499 -14.98 13.49 -12.10
CA GLU A 499 -13.59 13.12 -11.81
C GLU A 499 -12.63 14.04 -12.55
N PHE A 500 -11.51 14.35 -11.93
CA PHE A 500 -10.46 15.17 -12.53
C PHE A 500 -9.17 14.38 -12.49
N ILE A 501 -8.53 14.25 -13.65
CA ILE A 501 -7.34 13.42 -13.81
C ILE A 501 -6.24 14.26 -14.44
N VAL A 502 -5.09 14.30 -13.78
CA VAL A 502 -3.87 14.86 -14.33
C VAL A 502 -2.84 13.76 -14.54
N TYR A 503 -2.07 13.86 -15.61
CA TYR A 503 -1.11 12.82 -16.01
C TYR A 503 0.34 13.21 -15.73
N ASN A 504 0.57 14.43 -15.24
CA ASN A 504 1.86 14.92 -14.78
C ASN A 504 1.78 15.31 -13.29
N PRO A 505 2.58 14.70 -12.39
CA PRO A 505 2.63 15.07 -10.99
C PRO A 505 2.89 16.56 -10.72
N ALA A 506 3.61 17.25 -11.61
CA ALA A 506 3.87 18.69 -11.52
C ALA A 506 2.60 19.56 -11.64
N GLN A 507 1.47 19.00 -12.06
CA GLN A 507 0.17 19.68 -12.05
C GLN A 507 -0.52 19.63 -10.67
N THR A 508 0.10 19.02 -9.67
CA THR A 508 -0.49 18.85 -8.34
C THR A 508 0.39 19.50 -7.28
N ARG A 509 -0.24 20.19 -6.34
CA ARG A 509 0.41 20.71 -5.14
C ARG A 509 -0.49 20.45 -3.94
N MET A 510 0.00 19.72 -2.96
CA MET A 510 -0.72 19.46 -1.72
C MET A 510 -0.86 20.76 -0.94
N ARG A 511 -2.05 21.03 -0.40
CA ARG A 511 -2.34 22.27 0.33
C ARG A 511 -2.86 22.02 1.73
N TYR A 512 -3.80 21.08 1.89
CA TYR A 512 -4.40 20.80 3.19
C TYR A 512 -4.64 19.31 3.40
N LEU A 513 -4.24 18.81 4.57
CA LEU A 513 -4.53 17.46 5.03
C LEU A 513 -5.55 17.55 6.17
N LEU A 514 -6.69 16.89 6.00
CA LEU A 514 -7.76 16.84 6.98
C LEU A 514 -7.74 15.47 7.66
N ARG A 515 -7.75 15.47 8.99
CA ARG A 515 -8.09 14.30 9.79
C ARG A 515 -9.58 14.32 10.06
N VAL A 516 -10.27 13.29 9.59
CA VAL A 516 -11.74 13.25 9.57
C VAL A 516 -12.23 12.01 10.31
N LYS A 517 -13.26 12.20 11.12
CA LYS A 517 -14.04 11.12 11.73
C LYS A 517 -15.24 10.77 10.84
N PHE A 518 -15.39 9.49 10.55
CA PHE A 518 -16.51 8.90 9.82
C PHE A 518 -17.55 8.41 10.83
N ASN A 519 -18.67 9.13 10.91
CA ASN A 519 -19.77 8.80 11.80
C ASN A 519 -20.74 7.88 11.07
N TYR A 520 -20.52 6.56 11.19
CA TYR A 520 -21.44 5.56 10.67
C TYR A 520 -22.71 5.52 11.50
N SER A 521 -23.85 5.53 10.84
CA SER A 521 -25.12 5.24 11.51
C SER A 521 -25.11 3.76 11.89
N SER A 522 -25.41 3.42 13.15
CA SER A 522 -25.69 2.02 13.51
C SER A 522 -27.00 1.63 12.83
N LEU A 523 -26.88 1.15 11.60
CA LEU A 523 -27.93 0.38 10.98
C LEU A 523 -27.83 -0.98 11.71
N TRP A 524 -28.87 -1.29 12.49
CA TRP A 524 -29.12 -2.54 13.23
C TRP A 524 -28.31 -2.75 14.50
#